data_AF-A0A7Y0DNL5-F1
#
_entry.id   AF-A0A7Y0DNL5-F1
#
_cell.length_a   1.000
_cell.length_b   1.000
_cell.length_c   1.000
_cell.angle_alpha   90.00
_cell.angle_beta   90.00
_cell.angle_gamma   90.00
#
_symmetry.space_group_name_H-M   'P 1'
#
loop_
_entity.id
_entity.type
_entity.pdbx_description
1 polymer ?
#
loop_
_entity_poly.entity_id
_entity_poly.type
_entity_poly.pdbx_seq_one_letter_code
_entity_poly.pdbx_strand_id
1 'polypeptide(L)'
;MPISSSAAAASRSSRRVAGAYLQPLLDVAAERGVTARALAEAAGLAENYLSPLPELLNAENYVRLLDVGARLADDPHFGLHVGGKVKLGTYHIYGLILLSCRDFGQAFQQTLRYEGLAHDLGRSVLQVENEIAEYQWHSNFPSASRHLAESVFAGIRVIGVCGTLLQ
;
A
#
# COMPACT_ATOMS: atom_id res chain seq x y z
N MET A 1 -3.16 50.72 -5.53
CA MET A 1 -2.70 49.32 -5.72
C MET A 1 -1.43 49.12 -4.90
N PRO A 2 -1.38 48.08 -4.06
CA PRO A 2 -0.12 47.39 -3.82
C PRO A 2 -0.24 45.92 -4.27
N ILE A 3 0.72 45.53 -5.09
CA ILE A 3 1.10 44.15 -5.36
C ILE A 3 1.64 43.55 -4.06
N SER A 4 0.88 42.67 -3.42
CA SER A 4 1.38 41.87 -2.29
C SER A 4 1.87 40.53 -2.82
N SER A 5 3.19 40.44 -2.89
CA SER A 5 3.96 39.20 -2.96
C SER A 5 3.67 38.37 -1.71
N SER A 6 3.07 37.19 -1.87
CA SER A 6 3.09 36.15 -0.83
C SER A 6 3.97 35.01 -1.34
N ALA A 7 5.09 34.88 -0.64
CA ALA A 7 6.13 33.91 -0.87
C ALA A 7 5.61 32.47 -0.79
N ALA A 8 5.99 31.66 -1.77
CA ALA A 8 6.49 30.30 -1.63
C ALA A 8 6.04 29.53 -0.36
N ALA A 9 4.82 28.98 -0.39
CA ALA A 9 4.60 27.68 0.23
C ALA A 9 5.08 26.64 -0.80
N ALA A 10 6.37 26.30 -0.74
CA ALA A 10 6.93 25.21 -1.52
C ALA A 10 6.01 23.98 -1.41
N SER A 11 5.55 23.48 -2.56
CA SER A 11 4.76 22.26 -2.66
C SER A 11 5.52 21.12 -1.97
N ARG A 12 5.17 20.80 -0.72
CA ARG A 12 5.49 19.48 -0.17
C ARG A 12 4.75 18.50 -1.07
N SER A 13 5.48 17.83 -1.95
CA SER A 13 4.99 16.69 -2.72
C SER A 13 4.20 15.81 -1.75
N SER A 14 2.87 15.83 -1.86
CA SER A 14 2.02 15.00 -1.03
C SER A 14 2.37 13.56 -1.39
N ARG A 15 2.75 12.75 -0.40
CA ARG A 15 3.03 11.33 -0.62
C ARG A 15 1.79 10.66 -1.18
N ARG A 16 1.94 9.84 -2.21
CA ARG A 16 0.80 9.26 -2.95
C ARG A 16 0.73 7.76 -2.80
N VAL A 17 -0.48 7.23 -2.98
CA VAL A 17 -0.74 5.80 -3.15
C VAL A 17 -1.65 5.64 -4.37
N ALA A 18 -1.33 4.73 -5.28
CA ALA A 18 -2.20 4.41 -6.40
C ALA A 18 -3.54 3.85 -5.89
N GLY A 19 -4.65 4.29 -6.49
CA GLY A 19 -6.01 3.90 -6.10
C GLY A 19 -6.20 2.40 -5.95
N ALA A 20 -5.73 1.65 -6.96
CA ALA A 20 -5.82 0.20 -6.99
C ALA A 20 -5.07 -0.49 -5.84
N TYR A 21 -4.06 0.17 -5.23
CA TYR A 21 -3.34 -0.36 -4.07
C TYR A 21 -4.22 -0.41 -2.81
N LEU A 22 -5.35 0.33 -2.78
CA LEU A 22 -6.33 0.27 -1.71
C LEU A 22 -7.30 -0.92 -1.83
N GLN A 23 -7.39 -1.56 -3.00
CA GLN A 23 -8.38 -2.63 -3.24
C GLN A 23 -8.30 -3.78 -2.21
N PRO A 24 -7.11 -4.31 -1.82
CA PRO A 24 -7.04 -5.36 -0.81
C PRO A 24 -7.62 -4.94 0.55
N LEU A 25 -7.48 -3.66 0.92
CA LEU A 25 -8.08 -3.12 2.14
C LEU A 25 -9.60 -3.14 2.07
N LEU A 26 -10.17 -2.71 0.94
CA LEU A 26 -11.61 -2.75 0.72
C LEU A 26 -12.14 -4.18 0.72
N ASP A 27 -11.41 -5.12 0.11
CA ASP A 27 -11.79 -6.54 0.08
C ASP A 27 -11.84 -7.12 1.52
N VAL A 28 -10.81 -6.88 2.35
CA VAL A 28 -10.79 -7.36 3.75
C VAL A 28 -11.89 -6.71 4.57
N ALA A 29 -12.08 -5.40 4.45
CA ALA A 29 -13.15 -4.69 5.15
C ALA A 29 -14.53 -5.21 4.78
N ALA A 30 -14.80 -5.43 3.49
CA ALA A 30 -16.07 -5.95 3.01
C ALA A 30 -16.37 -7.36 3.55
N GLU A 31 -15.35 -8.23 3.62
CA GLU A 31 -15.47 -9.57 4.22
C GLU A 31 -15.78 -9.54 5.73
N ARG A 32 -15.59 -8.41 6.39
CA ARG A 32 -15.94 -8.17 7.80
C ARG A 32 -17.22 -7.34 7.95
N GLY A 33 -17.97 -7.14 6.86
CA GLY A 33 -19.20 -6.35 6.86
C GLY A 33 -19.00 -4.84 6.93
N VAL A 34 -17.77 -4.35 6.78
CA VAL A 34 -17.46 -2.91 6.76
C VAL A 34 -17.56 -2.38 5.34
N THR A 35 -18.47 -1.42 5.13
CA THR A 35 -18.67 -0.82 3.80
C THR A 35 -17.62 0.26 3.49
N ALA A 36 -17.36 0.50 2.20
CA ALA A 36 -16.47 1.58 1.75
C ALA A 36 -16.92 2.96 2.26
N ARG A 37 -18.24 3.20 2.33
CA ARG A 37 -18.81 4.41 2.93
C ARG A 37 -18.44 4.52 4.42
N ALA A 38 -18.67 3.46 5.20
CA ALA A 38 -18.37 3.46 6.63
C ALA A 38 -16.87 3.71 6.90
N LEU A 39 -15.98 3.12 6.07
CA LEU A 39 -14.56 3.41 6.10
C LEU A 39 -14.25 4.88 5.83
N ALA A 40 -14.84 5.44 4.77
CA ALA A 40 -14.60 6.83 4.37
C ALA A 40 -15.05 7.81 5.47
N GLU A 41 -16.28 7.65 5.97
CA GLU A 41 -16.84 8.46 7.06
C GLU A 41 -15.96 8.40 8.32
N ALA A 42 -15.60 7.19 8.75
CA ALA A 42 -14.78 7.00 9.94
C ALA A 42 -13.32 7.47 9.77
N ALA A 43 -12.84 7.64 8.53
CA ALA A 43 -11.55 8.24 8.20
C ALA A 43 -11.62 9.77 7.99
N GLY A 44 -12.80 10.38 8.17
CA GLY A 44 -13.02 11.81 7.96
C GLY A 44 -12.99 12.22 6.48
N LEU A 45 -13.32 11.30 5.58
CA LEU A 45 -13.37 11.49 4.13
C LEU A 45 -14.84 11.63 3.69
N ALA A 46 -15.06 12.16 2.49
CA ALA A 46 -16.40 12.20 1.91
C ALA A 46 -16.97 10.77 1.73
N GLU A 47 -18.26 10.58 1.96
CA GLU A 47 -18.94 9.27 1.91
C GLU A 47 -18.68 8.49 0.59
N ASN A 48 -18.58 9.20 -0.53
CA ASN A 48 -18.32 8.65 -1.85
C ASN A 48 -16.84 8.62 -2.26
N TYR A 49 -15.91 8.96 -1.36
CA TYR A 49 -14.48 9.09 -1.67
C TYR A 49 -13.83 7.78 -2.17
N LEU A 50 -14.38 6.63 -1.76
CA LEU A 50 -13.85 5.30 -2.08
C LEU A 50 -14.65 4.58 -3.19
N SER A 51 -15.65 5.24 -3.80
CA SER A 51 -16.49 4.64 -4.83
C SER A 51 -16.94 5.69 -5.88
N PRO A 52 -16.39 5.69 -7.10
CA PRO A 52 -15.30 4.82 -7.56
C PRO A 52 -13.98 5.11 -6.83
N LEU A 53 -13.05 4.16 -6.83
CA LEU A 53 -11.71 4.38 -6.30
C LEU A 53 -11.03 5.55 -7.03
N PRO A 54 -10.44 6.52 -6.31
CA PRO A 54 -9.70 7.59 -6.94
C PRO A 54 -8.41 7.03 -7.55
N GLU A 55 -7.96 7.59 -8.67
CA GLU A 55 -6.74 7.12 -9.34
C GLU A 55 -5.49 7.22 -8.44
N LEU A 56 -5.42 8.28 -7.63
CA LEU A 56 -4.37 8.53 -6.64
C LEU A 56 -4.98 9.01 -5.32
N LEU A 57 -4.41 8.51 -4.23
CA LEU A 57 -4.80 8.78 -2.85
C LEU A 57 -3.65 9.55 -2.17
N ASN A 58 -3.98 10.40 -1.21
CA ASN A 58 -2.99 10.85 -0.22
C ASN A 58 -2.57 9.63 0.64
N ALA A 59 -1.27 9.40 0.78
CA ALA A 59 -0.74 8.30 1.57
C ALA A 59 -1.13 8.36 3.05
N GLU A 60 -1.29 9.54 3.63
CA GLU A 60 -1.81 9.69 5.00
C GLU A 60 -3.25 9.18 5.12
N ASN A 61 -4.09 9.36 4.09
CA ASN A 61 -5.44 8.81 4.08
C ASN A 61 -5.40 7.28 3.99
N TYR A 62 -4.49 6.71 3.19
CA TYR A 62 -4.31 5.26 3.13
C TYR A 62 -3.92 4.68 4.50
N VAL A 63 -2.93 5.29 5.18
CA VAL A 63 -2.50 4.85 6.51
C VAL A 63 -3.64 4.96 7.51
N ARG A 64 -4.41 6.05 7.49
CA ARG A 64 -5.59 6.21 8.36
C ARG A 64 -6.67 5.16 8.08
N LEU A 65 -6.89 4.81 6.82
CA LEU A 65 -7.87 3.80 6.42
C LEU A 65 -7.49 2.40 6.93
N LEU A 66 -6.20 2.07 7.06
CA LEU A 66 -5.77 0.81 7.69
C LEU A 66 -6.22 0.74 9.16
N ASP A 67 -5.99 1.81 9.92
CA ASP A 67 -6.35 1.87 11.35
C ASP A 67 -7.87 1.87 11.56
N VAL A 68 -8.58 2.64 10.76
CA VAL A 68 -10.05 2.69 10.77
C VAL A 68 -10.63 1.34 10.35
N GLY A 69 -10.06 0.69 9.33
CA GLY A 69 -10.47 -0.63 8.88
C GLY A 69 -10.31 -1.68 9.98
N ALA A 70 -9.14 -1.73 10.61
CA ALA A 70 -8.88 -2.64 11.73
C ALA A 70 -9.87 -2.45 12.88
N ARG A 71 -10.17 -1.20 13.24
CA ARG A 71 -11.11 -0.86 14.31
C ARG A 71 -12.55 -1.20 13.98
N LEU A 72 -13.03 -0.87 12.77
CA LEU A 72 -14.42 -1.12 12.36
C LEU A 72 -14.67 -2.61 12.11
N ALA A 73 -13.67 -3.34 11.63
CA ALA A 73 -13.74 -4.77 11.37
C ALA A 73 -13.53 -5.63 12.64
N ASP A 74 -13.19 -5.01 13.77
CA ASP A 74 -12.74 -5.68 14.99
C ASP A 74 -11.66 -6.74 14.73
N ASP A 75 -10.70 -6.39 13.87
CA ASP A 75 -9.67 -7.31 13.37
C ASP A 75 -8.27 -6.86 13.82
N PRO A 76 -7.67 -7.48 14.86
CA PRO A 76 -6.35 -7.11 15.32
C PRO A 76 -5.23 -7.51 14.34
N HIS A 77 -5.51 -8.30 13.31
CA HIS A 77 -4.55 -8.72 12.29
C HIS A 77 -4.89 -8.13 10.92
N PHE A 78 -5.70 -7.06 10.88
CA PHE A 78 -6.21 -6.47 9.65
C PHE A 78 -5.11 -6.19 8.62
N GLY A 79 -3.99 -5.58 9.04
CA GLY A 79 -2.84 -5.34 8.16
C GLY A 79 -2.31 -6.61 7.48
N LEU A 80 -2.12 -7.70 8.24
CA LEU A 80 -1.68 -8.98 7.70
C LEU A 80 -2.69 -9.54 6.68
N HIS A 81 -3.98 -9.44 6.97
CA HIS A 81 -5.02 -9.87 6.03
C HIS A 81 -5.05 -9.02 4.76
N VAL A 82 -4.83 -7.70 4.87
CA VAL A 82 -4.73 -6.79 3.72
C VAL A 82 -3.56 -7.18 2.83
N GLY A 83 -2.38 -7.38 3.41
CA GLY A 83 -1.21 -7.84 2.66
C GLY A 83 -1.39 -9.23 2.04
N GLY A 84 -2.09 -10.14 2.73
CA GLY A 84 -2.42 -11.47 2.22
C GLY A 84 -3.37 -11.48 1.01
N LYS A 85 -4.12 -10.39 0.79
CA LYS A 85 -5.02 -10.22 -0.37
C LYS A 85 -4.42 -9.42 -1.52
N VAL A 86 -3.12 -9.13 -1.46
CA VAL A 86 -2.42 -8.49 -2.57
C VAL A 86 -2.62 -9.30 -3.85
N LYS A 87 -3.16 -8.66 -4.89
CA LYS A 87 -3.39 -9.26 -6.21
C LYS A 87 -2.54 -8.51 -7.22
N LEU A 88 -1.50 -9.17 -7.73
CA LEU A 88 -0.54 -8.53 -8.65
C LEU A 88 -1.19 -8.08 -9.96
N GLY A 89 -2.22 -8.79 -10.43
CA GLY A 89 -2.99 -8.41 -11.62
C GLY A 89 -3.85 -7.15 -11.45
N THR A 90 -4.01 -6.65 -10.21
CA THR A 90 -4.75 -5.42 -9.91
C THR A 90 -3.81 -4.22 -9.76
N TYR A 91 -2.51 -4.46 -9.64
CA TYR A 91 -1.52 -3.39 -9.68
C TYR A 91 -1.34 -2.90 -11.11
N HIS A 92 -0.98 -1.62 -11.23
CA HIS A 92 -0.75 -0.91 -12.48
C HIS A 92 0.42 -1.56 -13.29
N ILE A 93 1.17 -0.77 -14.07
CA ILE A 93 2.35 -1.26 -14.81
C ILE A 93 3.30 -2.11 -13.94
N TYR A 94 3.48 -1.75 -12.66
CA TYR A 94 4.31 -2.52 -11.72
C TYR A 94 3.83 -3.96 -11.49
N GLY A 95 2.51 -4.19 -11.42
CA GLY A 95 1.94 -5.53 -11.28
C GLY A 95 2.26 -6.43 -12.46
N LEU A 96 2.15 -5.89 -13.68
CA LEU A 96 2.49 -6.60 -14.91
C LEU A 96 3.98 -6.94 -14.99
N ILE A 97 4.85 -6.02 -14.55
CA ILE A 97 6.30 -6.29 -14.45
C ILE A 97 6.55 -7.47 -13.51
N LEU A 98 5.92 -7.49 -12.33
CA LEU A 98 6.08 -8.60 -11.38
C LEU A 98 5.57 -9.92 -11.94
N LEU A 99 4.42 -9.93 -12.61
CA LEU A 99 3.85 -11.13 -13.24
C LEU A 99 4.69 -11.67 -14.40
N SER A 100 5.56 -10.84 -14.97
CA SER A 100 6.47 -11.22 -16.06
C SER A 100 7.81 -11.78 -15.54
N CYS A 101 8.00 -11.83 -14.22
CA CYS A 101 9.24 -12.33 -13.62
C CYS A 101 9.27 -13.86 -13.55
N ARG A 102 10.42 -14.45 -13.86
CA ARG A 102 10.63 -15.90 -13.90
C ARG A 102 10.73 -16.54 -12.51
N ASP A 103 11.29 -15.80 -11.57
CA ASP A 103 11.59 -16.29 -10.23
C ASP A 103 11.44 -15.16 -9.19
N PHE A 104 11.42 -15.56 -7.91
CA PHE A 104 11.27 -14.63 -6.80
C PHE A 104 12.38 -13.58 -6.76
N GLY A 105 13.63 -13.97 -7.06
CA GLY A 105 14.75 -13.04 -7.06
C GLY A 105 14.54 -11.91 -8.06
N GLN A 106 14.10 -12.23 -9.28
CA GLN A 106 13.76 -11.23 -10.28
C GLN A 106 12.57 -10.36 -9.85
N ALA A 107 11.48 -10.97 -9.37
CA ALA A 107 10.30 -10.23 -8.90
C ALA A 107 10.68 -9.23 -7.79
N PHE A 108 11.50 -9.67 -6.84
CA PHE A 108 11.95 -8.85 -5.74
C PHE A 108 12.86 -7.69 -6.22
N GLN A 109 13.76 -7.93 -7.17
CA GLN A 109 14.54 -6.84 -7.79
C GLN A 109 13.64 -5.80 -8.46
N GLN A 110 12.55 -6.22 -9.10
CA GLN A 110 11.57 -5.29 -9.66
C GLN A 110 10.81 -4.54 -8.56
N THR A 111 10.49 -5.19 -7.43
CA THR A 111 9.92 -4.52 -6.25
C THR A 111 10.80 -3.38 -5.76
N LEU A 112 12.09 -3.63 -5.53
CA LEU A 112 13.04 -2.60 -5.10
C LEU A 112 13.09 -1.40 -6.05
N ARG A 113 12.96 -1.65 -7.36
CA ARG A 113 13.05 -0.61 -8.39
C ARG A 113 11.75 0.16 -8.58
N TYR A 114 10.60 -0.50 -8.42
CA TYR A 114 9.33 -0.01 -8.93
C TYR A 114 8.21 0.10 -7.89
N GLU A 115 8.41 -0.25 -6.62
CA GLU A 115 7.41 -0.04 -5.56
C GLU A 115 6.96 1.43 -5.44
N GLY A 116 7.85 2.38 -5.80
CA GLY A 116 7.54 3.80 -5.85
C GLY A 116 6.49 4.19 -6.90
N LEU A 117 6.21 3.34 -7.89
CA LEU A 117 5.11 3.52 -8.83
C LEU A 117 3.75 3.23 -8.18
N ALA A 118 3.72 2.34 -7.18
CA ALA A 118 2.50 1.99 -6.46
C ALA A 118 2.26 2.96 -5.29
N HIS A 119 3.32 3.33 -4.55
CA HIS A 119 3.15 4.18 -3.38
C HIS A 119 4.42 4.87 -2.86
N ASP A 120 4.21 5.92 -2.07
CA ASP A 120 5.20 6.61 -1.25
C ASP A 120 5.12 6.22 0.24
N LEU A 121 4.63 5.01 0.57
CA LEU A 121 4.50 4.51 1.96
C LEU A 121 5.84 4.22 2.64
N GLY A 122 6.83 3.81 1.86
CA GLY A 122 8.16 3.45 2.35
C GLY A 122 9.01 2.87 1.24
N ARG A 123 10.21 2.41 1.58
CA ARG A 123 11.14 1.78 0.65
C ARG A 123 11.70 0.47 1.20
N SER A 124 11.79 -0.50 0.32
CA SER A 124 12.31 -1.84 0.53
C SER A 124 13.83 -1.86 0.36
N VAL A 125 14.51 -2.68 1.16
CA VAL A 125 15.94 -3.01 1.04
C VAL A 125 16.09 -4.52 1.19
N LEU A 126 16.96 -5.11 0.38
CA LEU A 126 17.34 -6.52 0.52
C LEU A 126 18.85 -6.62 0.59
N GLN A 127 19.32 -7.25 1.65
CA GLN A 127 20.72 -7.63 1.81
C GLN A 127 20.80 -9.14 1.71
N VAL A 128 21.72 -9.63 0.88
CA VAL A 128 21.93 -11.07 0.69
C VAL A 128 23.35 -11.37 1.10
N GLU A 129 23.50 -12.17 2.15
CA GLU A 129 24.77 -12.66 2.65
C GLU A 129 24.73 -14.17 2.70
N ASN A 130 25.55 -14.82 1.87
CA ASN A 130 25.55 -16.28 1.69
C ASN A 130 24.16 -16.81 1.30
N GLU A 131 23.61 -17.74 2.08
CA GLU A 131 22.29 -18.36 1.88
C GLU A 131 21.17 -17.64 2.63
N ILE A 132 21.45 -16.47 3.23
CA ILE A 132 20.48 -15.69 4.02
C ILE A 132 20.18 -14.38 3.30
N ALA A 133 18.89 -14.11 3.12
CA ALA A 133 18.39 -12.85 2.61
C ALA A 133 17.66 -12.10 3.74
N GLU A 134 18.14 -10.91 4.08
CA GLU A 134 17.48 -10.00 5.01
C GLU A 134 16.66 -8.98 4.23
N TYR A 135 15.34 -9.03 4.43
CA TYR A 135 14.43 -8.02 3.91
C TYR A 135 14.12 -6.97 4.98
N GLN A 136 14.38 -5.72 4.65
CA GLN A 136 14.06 -4.57 5.49
C GLN A 136 13.09 -3.65 4.74
N TRP A 137 12.16 -3.04 5.48
CA TRP A 137 11.26 -2.03 4.94
C TRP A 137 11.30 -0.76 5.78
N HIS A 138 11.65 0.35 5.15
CA HIS A 138 11.77 1.66 5.79
C HIS A 138 10.50 2.47 5.54
N SER A 139 9.66 2.58 6.57
CA SER A 139 8.43 3.36 6.52
C SER A 139 8.72 4.86 6.40
N ASN A 140 7.98 5.54 5.52
CA ASN A 140 7.90 7.01 5.52
C ASN A 140 6.96 7.55 6.62
N PHE A 141 6.29 6.65 7.35
CA PHE A 141 5.31 6.92 8.39
C PHE A 141 5.75 6.23 9.70
N PRO A 142 6.72 6.79 10.44
CA PRO A 142 7.26 6.16 11.65
C PRO A 142 6.23 6.04 12.79
N SER A 143 5.19 6.89 12.77
CA SER A 143 4.08 6.86 13.75
C SER A 143 2.89 6.02 13.28
N ALA A 144 2.98 5.35 12.12
CA ALA A 144 1.90 4.46 11.67
C ALA A 144 1.74 3.27 12.61
N SER A 145 0.54 2.72 12.69
CA SER A 145 0.31 1.48 13.42
C SER A 145 1.04 0.30 12.77
N ARG A 146 1.06 -0.82 13.50
CA ARG A 146 1.59 -2.10 12.99
C ARG A 146 0.93 -2.53 11.67
N HIS A 147 -0.32 -2.15 11.41
CA HIS A 147 -1.06 -2.60 10.24
C HIS A 147 -0.43 -2.17 8.91
N LEU A 148 0.28 -1.04 8.90
CA LEU A 148 1.06 -0.62 7.73
C LEU A 148 2.24 -1.56 7.47
N ALA A 149 3.05 -1.84 8.48
CA ALA A 149 4.20 -2.73 8.32
C ALA A 149 3.72 -4.16 8.00
N GLU A 150 2.73 -4.66 8.74
CA GLU A 150 2.12 -5.98 8.53
C GLU A 150 1.61 -6.18 7.11
N SER A 151 0.93 -5.19 6.53
CA SER A 151 0.41 -5.30 5.16
C SER A 151 1.51 -5.35 4.11
N VAL A 152 2.61 -4.62 4.32
CA VAL A 152 3.78 -4.68 3.44
C VAL A 152 4.46 -6.05 3.51
N PHE A 153 4.79 -6.53 4.71
CA PHE A 153 5.49 -7.81 4.87
C PHE A 153 4.64 -8.99 4.37
N ALA A 154 3.33 -8.99 4.66
CA ALA A 154 2.42 -10.01 4.14
C ALA A 154 2.30 -9.92 2.60
N GLY A 155 2.27 -8.71 2.02
CA GLY A 155 2.25 -8.52 0.56
C GLY A 155 3.50 -9.04 -0.14
N ILE A 156 4.69 -8.81 0.43
CA ILE A 156 5.96 -9.35 -0.09
C ILE A 156 5.95 -10.89 -0.12
N ARG A 157 5.39 -11.52 0.92
CA ARG A 157 5.22 -12.98 0.95
C ARG A 157 4.35 -13.47 -0.21
N VAL A 158 3.27 -12.76 -0.54
CA VAL A 158 2.41 -13.11 -1.68
C VAL A 158 3.17 -13.03 -3.01
N ILE A 159 3.99 -11.99 -3.20
CA ILE A 159 4.87 -11.86 -4.37
C ILE A 159 5.80 -13.08 -4.48
N GLY A 160 6.37 -13.53 -3.34
CA GLY A 160 7.27 -14.68 -3.32
C GLY A 160 6.64 -16.02 -3.64
N VAL A 161 5.40 -16.25 -3.21
CA VAL A 161 4.69 -17.52 -3.47
C VAL A 161 4.14 -17.58 -4.90
N CYS A 162 3.74 -16.44 -5.47
CA CYS A 162 3.16 -16.41 -6.82
C CYS A 162 4.18 -16.75 -7.92
N GLY A 163 5.47 -16.48 -7.69
CA GLY A 163 6.56 -16.84 -8.61
C GLY A 163 6.85 -18.35 -8.68
N THR A 164 6.38 -19.15 -7.71
CA THR A 164 6.59 -20.61 -7.69
C THR A 164 5.47 -21.38 -8.41
N LEU A 165 4.30 -20.76 -8.61
CA LEU A 165 3.12 -21.41 -9.21
C LEU A 165 3.05 -21.30 -10.75
N LEU A 166 4.03 -20.63 -11.38
CA LEU A 166 4.14 -20.48 -12.84
C LEU A 166 5.31 -21.29 -13.43
N GLN A 167 5.89 -22.23 -12.68
CA GLN A 167 6.84 -23.24 -13.15
C GLN A 167 6.20 -24.63 -13.04
#